data_AF-A0A956UQP9-F1
#
_entry.id   AF-A0A956UQP9-F1
#
_cell.length_a   1.000
_cell.length_b   1.000
_cell.length_c   1.000
_cell.angle_alpha   90.00
_cell.angle_beta   90.00
_cell.angle_gamma   90.00
#
_symmetry.space_group_name_H-M   'P 1'
#
loop_
_entity.id
_entity.type
_entity.pdbx_description
1 polymer ?
#
loop_
_entity_poly.entity_id
_entity_poly.type
_entity_poly.pdbx_seq_one_letter_code
_entity_poly.pdbx_strand_id
1 'polypeptide(L)'
;MSRAVRPPGWRERRHRRSLPFPERFGGAALVTGASSGIGRELARSFARRETDVVLVARRRQRLEELAAELSTAHGVRALVLDVDLSRTDAAEAVWQGTNDAGIHVGVVANNAGFGERMPFESQTEDYLARLVDVNCRTPLLLTRRYLPPMLERHRGGLIFVASTAAYQPVPWLAAYAATKSFDLQLAESLWGEYHARGIDVLGLAPGFTPTEFQGSAFAATQQPYPPTTAAQVAEVALRALGHRATVVPGFVNAGVALGVRFVPRAVTARLAARVLRPR
;
A
#
# COMPACT_ATOMS: atom_id res chain seq x y z
N MET A 1 14.70 38.44 -13.55
CA MET A 1 14.22 37.39 -12.61
C MET A 1 12.77 37.06 -12.93
N SER A 2 12.53 35.99 -13.70
CA SER A 2 11.17 35.61 -14.13
C SER A 2 10.38 35.03 -12.97
N ARG A 3 9.27 35.67 -12.58
CA ARG A 3 8.32 35.09 -11.62
C ARG A 3 7.65 33.90 -12.30
N ALA A 4 8.05 32.68 -11.95
CA ALA A 4 7.42 31.46 -12.44
C ALA A 4 5.89 31.55 -12.25
N VAL A 5 5.15 31.47 -13.36
CA VAL A 5 3.69 31.47 -13.37
C VAL A 5 3.22 30.21 -12.62
N ARG A 6 2.51 30.40 -11.51
CA ARG A 6 2.03 29.30 -10.68
C ARG A 6 0.74 28.73 -11.28
N PRO A 7 0.57 27.41 -11.33
CA PRO A 7 -0.64 26.80 -11.88
C PRO A 7 -1.88 27.19 -11.07
N PRO A 8 -3.08 27.18 -11.69
CA PRO A 8 -4.35 27.42 -10.99
C PRO A 8 -4.49 26.54 -9.74
N GLY A 9 -5.10 27.05 -8.66
CA GLY A 9 -5.31 26.31 -7.40
C GLY A 9 -4.04 25.97 -6.58
N TRP A 10 -2.87 26.53 -6.94
CA TRP A 10 -1.61 26.29 -6.21
C TRP A 10 -1.67 26.73 -4.73
N ARG A 11 -2.35 27.85 -4.43
CA ARG A 11 -2.48 28.36 -3.05
C ARG A 11 -3.36 27.47 -2.19
N GLU A 12 -4.53 27.06 -2.71
CA GLU A 12 -5.43 26.12 -2.03
C GLU A 12 -4.75 24.78 -1.75
N ARG A 13 -4.03 24.23 -2.73
CA ARG A 13 -3.26 22.98 -2.52
C ARG A 13 -2.18 23.11 -1.46
N ARG A 14 -1.45 24.23 -1.46
CA ARG A 14 -0.41 24.46 -0.44
C ARG A 14 -1.00 24.63 0.95
N HIS A 15 -2.14 25.31 1.07
CA HIS A 15 -2.85 25.45 2.33
C HIS A 15 -3.42 24.11 2.82
N ARG A 16 -4.06 23.33 1.93
CA ARG A 16 -4.55 21.99 2.28
C ARG A 16 -3.42 21.10 2.82
N ARG A 17 -2.22 21.17 2.25
CA ARG A 17 -1.06 20.38 2.73
C ARG A 17 -0.57 20.76 4.13
N SER A 18 -0.84 21.96 4.62
CA SER A 18 -0.46 22.38 5.98
C SER A 18 -1.48 21.99 7.05
N LEU A 19 -2.68 21.53 6.66
CA LEU A 19 -3.70 21.12 7.61
C LEU A 19 -3.29 19.81 8.32
N PRO A 20 -3.77 19.57 9.56
CA PRO A 20 -3.67 18.28 10.24
C PRO A 20 -4.18 17.12 9.38
N PHE A 21 -3.68 15.91 9.64
CA PHE A 21 -4.02 14.74 8.82
C PHE A 21 -5.53 14.46 8.73
N PRO A 22 -6.30 14.51 9.84
CA PRO A 22 -7.75 14.29 9.79
C PRO A 22 -8.51 15.32 8.94
N GLU A 23 -8.07 16.58 8.94
CA GLU A 23 -8.68 17.65 8.14
C GLU A 23 -8.38 17.48 6.64
N ARG A 24 -7.20 16.96 6.31
CA ARG A 24 -6.77 16.73 4.92
C ARG A 24 -7.51 15.61 4.23
N PHE A 25 -7.78 14.54 4.96
CA PHE A 25 -8.21 13.27 4.38
C PHE A 25 -9.53 12.75 4.95
N GLY A 26 -9.86 13.08 6.20
CA GLY A 26 -10.97 12.52 6.98
C GLY A 26 -10.47 11.87 8.26
N GLY A 27 -11.38 11.66 9.22
CA GLY A 27 -11.05 11.25 10.59
C GLY A 27 -10.53 9.82 10.75
N ALA A 28 -10.70 8.95 9.75
CA ALA A 28 -10.31 7.55 9.84
C ALA A 28 -9.48 7.04 8.65
N ALA A 29 -8.57 6.11 8.91
CA ALA A 29 -7.77 5.41 7.91
C ALA A 29 -7.99 3.89 8.00
N LEU A 30 -8.38 3.28 6.89
CA LEU A 30 -8.52 1.84 6.74
C LEU A 30 -7.19 1.22 6.29
N VAL A 31 -6.69 0.22 7.00
CA VAL A 31 -5.43 -0.45 6.70
C VAL A 31 -5.66 -1.96 6.54
N THR A 32 -5.47 -2.45 5.33
CA THR A 32 -5.50 -3.90 5.07
C THR A 32 -4.16 -4.55 5.39
N GLY A 33 -4.17 -5.78 5.91
CA GLY A 33 -2.95 -6.45 6.35
C GLY A 33 -2.33 -5.83 7.61
N ALA A 34 -3.14 -5.22 8.48
CA ALA A 34 -2.67 -4.47 9.65
C ALA A 34 -2.01 -5.32 10.76
N SER A 35 -2.17 -6.64 10.73
CA SER A 35 -1.68 -7.55 11.80
C SER A 35 -0.14 -7.71 11.88
N SER A 36 0.62 -7.17 10.93
CA SER A 36 2.09 -7.24 10.93
C SER A 36 2.75 -6.27 9.95
N GLY A 37 4.07 -6.13 10.03
CA GLY A 37 4.89 -5.50 8.99
C GLY A 37 4.49 -4.06 8.68
N ILE A 38 4.50 -3.69 7.40
CA ILE A 38 4.20 -2.32 6.93
C ILE A 38 2.78 -1.90 7.33
N GLY A 39 1.79 -2.80 7.26
CA GLY A 39 0.42 -2.49 7.66
C GLY A 39 0.28 -2.08 9.12
N ARG A 40 0.95 -2.83 10.02
CA ARG A 40 0.98 -2.48 11.45
C ARG A 40 1.60 -1.11 11.69
N GLU A 41 2.70 -0.82 11.01
CA GLU A 41 3.40 0.46 11.14
C GLU A 41 2.65 1.62 10.49
N LEU A 42 1.90 1.38 9.41
CA LEU A 42 0.97 2.36 8.84
C LEU A 42 -0.13 2.71 9.85
N ALA A 43 -0.74 1.71 10.49
CA ALA A 43 -1.76 1.94 11.53
C ALA A 43 -1.22 2.77 12.70
N ARG A 44 -0.03 2.41 13.23
CA ARG A 44 0.68 3.22 14.25
C ARG A 44 0.94 4.64 13.77
N SER A 45 1.33 4.81 12.51
CA SER A 45 1.65 6.12 11.94
C SER A 45 0.41 6.99 11.74
N PHE A 46 -0.76 6.41 11.42
CA PHE A 46 -2.04 7.11 11.39
C PHE A 46 -2.51 7.52 12.78
N ALA A 47 -2.43 6.60 13.77
CA ALA A 47 -2.82 6.89 15.15
C ALA A 47 -1.98 8.02 15.77
N ARG A 48 -0.66 8.05 15.53
CA ARG A 48 0.22 9.18 15.91
C ARG A 48 -0.19 10.54 15.32
N ARG A 49 -1.03 10.54 14.30
CA ARG A 49 -1.57 11.72 13.62
C ARG A 49 -3.04 11.93 13.96
N GLU A 50 -3.47 11.43 15.12
CA GLU A 50 -4.82 11.61 15.68
C GLU A 50 -5.92 11.15 14.72
N THR A 51 -5.63 10.08 13.96
CA THR A 51 -6.55 9.51 12.98
C THR A 51 -7.03 8.16 13.51
N ASP A 52 -8.35 7.97 13.54
CA ASP A 52 -8.96 6.68 13.84
C ASP A 52 -8.49 5.63 12.83
N VAL A 53 -8.43 4.36 13.25
CA VAL A 53 -7.91 3.29 12.40
C VAL A 53 -8.91 2.15 12.27
N VAL A 54 -9.10 1.68 11.05
CA VAL A 54 -9.80 0.43 10.77
C VAL A 54 -8.77 -0.62 10.39
N LEU A 55 -8.61 -1.62 11.25
CA LEU A 55 -7.58 -2.64 11.15
C LEU A 55 -8.19 -3.90 10.53
N VAL A 56 -7.76 -4.24 9.31
CA VAL A 56 -8.31 -5.39 8.57
C VAL A 56 -7.24 -6.46 8.36
N ALA A 57 -7.46 -7.66 8.90
CA ALA A 57 -6.67 -8.86 8.63
C ALA A 57 -7.33 -10.11 9.22
N ARG A 58 -6.86 -11.31 8.86
CA ARG A 58 -7.40 -12.59 9.37
C ARG A 58 -7.05 -12.93 10.82
N ARG A 59 -6.02 -12.28 11.40
CA ARG A 59 -5.49 -12.63 12.73
C ARG A 59 -6.09 -11.74 13.80
N ARG A 60 -7.32 -12.04 14.21
CA ARG A 60 -8.13 -11.23 15.14
C ARG A 60 -7.37 -10.80 16.40
N GLN A 61 -6.78 -11.73 17.13
CA GLN A 61 -6.04 -11.43 18.37
C GLN A 61 -4.97 -10.35 18.19
N ARG A 62 -4.17 -10.44 17.12
CA ARG A 62 -3.12 -9.43 16.82
C ARG A 62 -3.70 -8.07 16.47
N LEU A 63 -4.91 -8.04 15.89
CA LEU A 63 -5.59 -6.77 15.61
C LEU A 63 -6.16 -6.16 16.88
N GLU A 64 -6.69 -6.96 17.80
CA GLU A 64 -7.20 -6.50 19.09
C GLU A 64 -6.06 -5.97 19.98
N GLU A 65 -4.92 -6.66 20.03
CA GLU A 65 -3.70 -6.19 20.70
C GLU A 65 -3.24 -4.84 20.14
N LEU A 66 -3.18 -4.71 18.80
CA LEU A 66 -2.82 -3.45 18.15
C LEU A 66 -3.87 -2.38 18.42
N ALA A 67 -5.16 -2.68 18.37
CA ALA A 67 -6.23 -1.72 18.64
C ALA A 67 -6.14 -1.16 20.07
N ALA A 68 -5.90 -2.02 21.06
CA ALA A 68 -5.70 -1.62 22.44
C ALA A 68 -4.45 -0.74 22.61
N GLU A 69 -3.32 -1.11 21.98
CA GLU A 69 -2.10 -0.31 21.96
C GLU A 69 -2.38 1.10 21.42
N LEU A 70 -2.99 1.21 20.23
CA LEU A 70 -3.23 2.48 19.55
C LEU A 70 -4.23 3.36 20.31
N SER A 71 -5.28 2.76 20.88
CA SER A 71 -6.29 3.50 21.64
C SER A 71 -5.70 4.04 22.94
N THR A 72 -4.89 3.24 23.64
CA THR A 72 -4.23 3.65 24.90
C THR A 72 -3.17 4.73 24.66
N ALA A 73 -2.35 4.59 23.62
CA ALA A 73 -1.23 5.49 23.36
C ALA A 73 -1.65 6.83 22.74
N HIS A 74 -2.76 6.86 21.99
CA HIS A 74 -3.13 8.03 21.17
C HIS A 74 -4.57 8.52 21.37
N GLY A 75 -5.42 7.81 22.12
CA GLY A 75 -6.81 8.18 22.33
C GLY A 75 -7.69 8.07 21.08
N VAL A 76 -7.22 7.41 20.02
CA VAL A 76 -7.96 7.21 18.78
C VAL A 76 -8.87 5.99 18.87
N ARG A 77 -9.95 5.95 18.07
CA ARG A 77 -10.76 4.75 17.91
C ARG A 77 -10.05 3.78 16.97
N ALA A 78 -9.93 2.52 17.39
CA ALA A 78 -9.41 1.44 16.56
C ALA A 78 -10.48 0.35 16.34
N LEU A 79 -11.08 0.30 15.14
CA LEU A 79 -12.02 -0.74 14.76
C LEU A 79 -11.28 -1.97 14.21
N VAL A 80 -11.58 -3.14 14.74
CA VAL A 80 -11.05 -4.42 14.26
C VAL A 80 -12.06 -5.09 13.33
N LEU A 81 -11.63 -5.47 12.12
CA LEU A 81 -12.41 -6.28 11.18
C LEU A 81 -11.58 -7.51 10.75
N ASP A 82 -12.03 -8.71 11.11
CA ASP A 82 -11.27 -9.95 10.88
C ASP A 82 -11.51 -10.61 9.51
N VAL A 83 -11.50 -9.81 8.45
CA VAL A 83 -11.90 -10.28 7.12
C VAL A 83 -10.77 -10.99 6.38
N ASP A 84 -11.06 -12.16 5.80
CA ASP A 84 -10.21 -12.78 4.78
C ASP A 84 -10.41 -12.10 3.43
N LEU A 85 -9.38 -11.38 3.00
CA LEU A 85 -9.38 -10.59 1.75
C LEU A 85 -9.31 -11.42 0.48
N SER A 86 -9.16 -12.75 0.58
CA SER A 86 -9.29 -13.65 -0.57
C SER A 86 -10.74 -14.03 -0.88
N ARG A 87 -11.69 -13.75 0.02
CA ARG A 87 -13.11 -14.01 -0.24
C ARG A 87 -13.68 -13.04 -1.28
N THR A 88 -14.61 -13.54 -2.08
CA THR A 88 -15.28 -12.77 -3.12
C THR A 88 -16.09 -11.58 -2.59
N ASP A 89 -16.58 -11.68 -1.34
CA ASP A 89 -17.38 -10.67 -0.64
C ASP A 89 -16.54 -9.77 0.29
N ALA A 90 -15.21 -9.95 0.34
CA ALA A 90 -14.37 -9.29 1.34
C ALA A 90 -14.48 -7.76 1.32
N ALA A 91 -14.47 -7.15 0.13
CA ALA A 91 -14.60 -5.70 0.00
C ALA A 91 -15.96 -5.18 0.48
N GLU A 92 -17.03 -5.98 0.31
CA GLU A 92 -18.36 -5.65 0.82
C GLU A 92 -18.42 -5.78 2.33
N ALA A 93 -17.92 -6.90 2.89
CA ALA A 93 -17.87 -7.13 4.33
C ALA A 93 -17.10 -6.01 5.06
N VAL A 94 -15.97 -5.58 4.50
CA VAL A 94 -15.19 -4.46 5.03
C VAL A 94 -15.97 -3.14 4.95
N TRP A 95 -16.60 -2.86 3.82
CA TRP A 95 -17.40 -1.64 3.62
C TRP A 95 -18.58 -1.56 4.60
N GLN A 96 -19.37 -2.63 4.70
CA GLN A 96 -20.47 -2.72 5.67
C GLN A 96 -19.98 -2.59 7.10
N GLY A 97 -18.91 -3.30 7.47
CA GLY A 97 -18.33 -3.22 8.82
C GLY A 97 -17.91 -1.81 9.22
N THR A 98 -17.46 -0.97 8.28
CA THR A 98 -17.18 0.45 8.59
C THR A 98 -18.44 1.31 8.68
N ASN A 99 -19.45 1.07 7.84
CA ASN A 99 -20.70 1.82 7.86
C ASN A 99 -21.53 1.52 9.11
N ASP A 100 -21.65 0.25 9.48
CA ASP A 100 -22.36 -0.19 10.69
C ASP A 100 -21.73 0.40 11.95
N ALA A 101 -20.41 0.60 11.92
CA ALA A 101 -19.65 1.23 13.00
C ALA A 101 -19.73 2.77 12.99
N GLY A 102 -20.39 3.38 12.00
CA GLY A 102 -20.47 4.83 11.81
C GLY A 102 -19.13 5.48 11.49
N ILE A 103 -18.18 4.75 10.89
CA ILE A 103 -16.83 5.25 10.60
C ILE A 103 -16.74 5.77 9.17
N HIS A 104 -16.46 7.07 9.05
CA HIS A 104 -16.19 7.69 7.75
C HIS A 104 -14.71 7.58 7.38
N VAL A 105 -14.38 6.58 6.55
CA VAL A 105 -13.02 6.37 6.07
C VAL A 105 -12.59 7.50 5.13
N GLY A 106 -11.51 8.18 5.51
CA GLY A 106 -10.84 9.23 4.74
C GLY A 106 -9.62 8.74 3.97
N VAL A 107 -8.98 7.67 4.42
CA VAL A 107 -7.85 7.03 3.71
C VAL A 107 -8.04 5.53 3.62
N VAL A 108 -7.80 4.95 2.44
CA VAL A 108 -7.67 3.49 2.28
C VAL A 108 -6.23 3.13 1.95
N ALA A 109 -5.55 2.45 2.87
CA ALA A 109 -4.25 1.83 2.65
C ALA A 109 -4.43 0.36 2.26
N ASN A 110 -4.46 0.11 0.95
CA ASN A 110 -4.38 -1.22 0.34
C ASN A 110 -2.97 -1.77 0.53
N ASN A 111 -2.69 -2.28 1.72
CA ASN A 111 -1.39 -2.82 2.12
C ASN A 111 -1.32 -4.35 2.09
N ALA A 112 -2.44 -5.03 2.30
CA ALA A 112 -2.46 -6.49 2.29
C ALA A 112 -1.87 -7.03 0.99
N GLY A 113 -1.00 -8.02 1.14
CA GLY A 113 -0.48 -8.76 0.02
C GLY A 113 0.33 -9.95 0.49
N PHE A 114 0.36 -10.99 -0.34
CA PHE A 114 1.26 -12.11 -0.14
C PHE A 114 1.88 -12.56 -1.48
N GLY A 115 2.75 -13.56 -1.44
CA GLY A 115 3.58 -14.02 -2.54
C GLY A 115 4.63 -14.98 -2.01
N GLU A 116 5.13 -15.86 -2.88
CA GLU A 116 6.09 -16.91 -2.54
C GLU A 116 7.02 -17.14 -3.74
N ARG A 117 8.30 -17.39 -3.46
CA ARG A 117 9.30 -17.66 -4.48
C ARG A 117 9.34 -19.16 -4.76
N MET A 118 8.76 -19.56 -5.89
CA MET A 118 8.71 -20.96 -6.32
C MET A 118 8.50 -21.05 -7.84
N PRO A 119 8.85 -22.19 -8.48
CA PRO A 119 8.52 -22.42 -9.88
C PRO A 119 7.02 -22.24 -10.14
N PHE A 120 6.66 -21.69 -11.30
CA PHE A 120 5.28 -21.33 -11.60
C PHE A 120 4.39 -22.58 -11.67
N GLU A 121 4.90 -23.65 -12.25
CA GLU A 121 4.27 -24.96 -12.33
C GLU A 121 4.04 -25.63 -10.97
N SER A 122 4.69 -25.14 -9.92
CA SER A 122 4.49 -25.64 -8.54
C SER A 122 3.42 -24.84 -7.78
N GLN A 123 2.91 -23.74 -8.33
CA GLN A 123 1.88 -22.91 -7.70
C GLN A 123 0.51 -23.52 -7.99
N THR A 124 -0.25 -23.85 -6.94
CA THR A 124 -1.60 -24.40 -7.10
C THR A 124 -2.57 -23.33 -7.63
N GLU A 125 -3.65 -23.77 -8.29
CA GLU A 125 -4.69 -22.86 -8.77
C GLU A 125 -5.33 -22.06 -7.62
N ASP A 126 -5.59 -22.70 -6.47
CA ASP A 126 -6.11 -22.03 -5.26
C ASP A 126 -5.15 -20.93 -4.77
N TYR A 127 -3.84 -21.22 -4.72
CA TYR A 127 -2.84 -20.23 -4.35
C TYR A 127 -2.87 -19.03 -5.31
N LEU A 128 -2.89 -19.28 -6.61
CA LEU A 128 -2.91 -18.25 -7.65
C LEU A 128 -4.19 -17.40 -7.57
N ALA A 129 -5.35 -18.03 -7.39
CA ALA A 129 -6.62 -17.33 -7.23
C ALA A 129 -6.60 -16.42 -6.00
N ARG A 130 -6.22 -16.96 -4.83
CA ARG A 130 -6.13 -16.20 -3.59
C ARG A 130 -5.11 -15.06 -3.69
N LEU A 131 -4.00 -15.27 -4.41
CA LEU A 131 -2.98 -14.25 -4.65
C LEU A 131 -3.55 -13.08 -5.45
N VAL A 132 -4.28 -13.37 -6.53
CA VAL A 132 -4.95 -12.34 -7.34
C VAL A 132 -6.06 -11.65 -6.55
N ASP A 133 -6.85 -12.40 -5.77
CA ASP A 133 -7.93 -11.82 -4.97
C ASP A 133 -7.40 -10.84 -3.92
N VAL A 134 -6.39 -11.24 -3.13
CA VAL A 134 -5.81 -10.38 -2.08
C VAL A 134 -5.01 -9.22 -2.67
N ASN A 135 -4.18 -9.47 -3.68
CA ASN A 135 -3.26 -8.45 -4.18
C ASN A 135 -3.89 -7.53 -5.24
N CYS A 136 -4.96 -7.93 -5.93
CA CYS A 136 -5.52 -7.13 -7.03
C CYS A 136 -7.01 -6.85 -6.84
N ARG A 137 -7.84 -7.90 -6.77
CA ARG A 137 -9.31 -7.74 -6.82
C ARG A 137 -9.84 -6.99 -5.60
N THR A 138 -9.46 -7.38 -4.41
CA THR A 138 -9.96 -6.74 -3.18
C THR A 138 -9.52 -5.27 -3.07
N PRO A 139 -8.24 -4.90 -3.30
CA PRO A 139 -7.83 -3.50 -3.41
C PRO A 139 -8.62 -2.68 -4.42
N LEU A 140 -8.90 -3.25 -5.59
CA LEU A 140 -9.71 -2.61 -6.64
C LEU A 140 -11.15 -2.36 -6.15
N LEU A 141 -11.79 -3.37 -5.57
CA LEU A 141 -13.18 -3.29 -5.12
C LEU A 141 -13.36 -2.40 -3.87
N LEU A 142 -12.41 -2.42 -2.93
CA LEU A 142 -12.37 -1.48 -1.81
C LEU A 142 -12.26 -0.05 -2.34
N THR A 143 -11.33 0.19 -3.25
CA THR A 143 -11.16 1.52 -3.86
C THR A 143 -12.45 2.00 -4.53
N ARG A 144 -13.11 1.13 -5.32
CA ARG A 144 -14.38 1.48 -5.97
C ARG A 144 -15.49 1.84 -4.99
N ARG A 145 -15.50 1.28 -3.78
CA ARG A 145 -16.49 1.55 -2.72
C ARG A 145 -16.22 2.85 -1.97
N TYR A 146 -14.97 3.07 -1.57
CA TYR A 146 -14.59 4.23 -0.77
C TYR A 146 -14.36 5.51 -1.60
N LEU A 147 -14.14 5.40 -2.92
CA LEU A 147 -13.86 6.56 -3.77
C LEU A 147 -15.05 7.54 -3.93
N PRO A 148 -16.29 7.11 -4.22
CA PRO A 148 -17.43 8.03 -4.33
C PRO A 148 -17.63 8.98 -3.14
N PRO A 149 -17.70 8.49 -1.87
CA PRO A 149 -17.88 9.40 -0.73
C PRO A 149 -16.66 10.29 -0.48
N MET A 150 -15.45 9.89 -0.87
CA MET A 150 -14.28 10.78 -0.85
C MET A 150 -14.43 11.93 -1.86
N LEU A 151 -14.97 11.63 -3.05
CA LEU A 151 -15.21 12.62 -4.10
C LEU A 151 -16.29 13.62 -3.72
N GLU A 152 -17.38 13.17 -3.08
CA GLU A 152 -18.44 14.04 -2.56
C GLU A 152 -17.90 15.09 -1.58
N ARG A 153 -16.90 14.73 -0.78
CA ARG A 153 -16.25 15.64 0.19
C ARG A 153 -15.05 16.38 -0.39
N HIS A 154 -14.70 16.15 -1.66
CA HIS A 154 -13.50 16.66 -2.32
C HIS A 154 -12.20 16.41 -1.52
N ARG A 155 -12.16 15.34 -0.71
CA ARG A 155 -11.00 14.96 0.08
C ARG A 155 -11.00 13.47 0.37
N GLY A 156 -9.83 12.87 0.20
CA GLY A 156 -9.57 11.48 0.55
C GLY A 156 -8.17 11.06 0.11
N GLY A 157 -7.76 9.88 0.58
CA GLY A 157 -6.45 9.30 0.30
C GLY A 157 -6.55 7.83 -0.09
N LEU A 158 -5.74 7.41 -1.07
CA LEU A 158 -5.56 6.01 -1.43
C LEU A 158 -4.07 5.69 -1.42
N ILE A 159 -3.68 4.61 -0.75
CA ILE A 159 -2.30 4.10 -0.76
C ILE A 159 -2.34 2.66 -1.24
N PHE A 160 -1.58 2.36 -2.30
CA PHE A 160 -1.39 1.00 -2.80
C PHE A 160 0.03 0.57 -2.48
N VAL A 161 0.19 -0.44 -1.63
CA VAL A 161 1.51 -1.01 -1.32
C VAL A 161 1.86 -2.05 -2.38
N ALA A 162 2.56 -1.56 -3.40
CA ALA A 162 3.15 -2.33 -4.48
C ALA A 162 4.47 -3.00 -4.01
N SER A 163 5.48 -3.03 -4.89
CA SER A 163 6.81 -3.55 -4.60
C SER A 163 7.80 -3.02 -5.64
N THR A 164 9.09 -2.99 -5.34
CA THR A 164 10.13 -2.84 -6.38
C THR A 164 10.06 -3.94 -7.45
N ALA A 165 9.47 -5.09 -7.14
CA ALA A 165 9.17 -6.14 -8.13
C ALA A 165 8.19 -5.68 -9.22
N ALA A 166 7.40 -4.63 -8.99
CA ALA A 166 6.44 -4.09 -9.96
C ALA A 166 7.10 -3.47 -11.21
N TYR A 167 8.39 -3.14 -11.14
CA TYR A 167 9.09 -2.46 -12.23
C TYR A 167 9.70 -3.43 -13.25
N GLN A 168 9.72 -4.73 -12.97
CA GLN A 168 10.49 -5.68 -13.77
C GLN A 168 9.90 -7.10 -13.76
N PRO A 169 10.20 -7.92 -14.79
CA PRO A 169 9.96 -9.36 -14.71
C PRO A 169 10.81 -9.99 -13.59
N VAL A 170 10.20 -10.80 -12.74
CA VAL A 170 10.88 -11.50 -11.63
C VAL A 170 10.58 -13.00 -11.70
N PRO A 171 11.46 -13.81 -12.32
CA PRO A 171 11.30 -15.27 -12.36
C PRO A 171 11.15 -15.88 -10.96
N TRP A 172 10.39 -16.98 -10.85
CA TRP A 172 9.94 -17.63 -9.59
C TRP A 172 9.06 -16.78 -8.67
N LEU A 173 8.83 -15.51 -9.00
CA LEU A 173 7.88 -14.61 -8.36
C LEU A 173 6.92 -14.00 -9.40
N ALA A 174 6.71 -14.70 -10.52
CA ALA A 174 6.05 -14.15 -11.70
C ALA A 174 4.64 -13.61 -11.39
N ALA A 175 3.79 -14.43 -10.76
CA ALA A 175 2.45 -14.03 -10.38
C ALA A 175 2.47 -12.87 -9.35
N TYR A 176 3.31 -12.96 -8.32
CA TYR A 176 3.47 -11.89 -7.33
C TYR A 176 3.89 -10.56 -7.97
N ALA A 177 4.95 -10.56 -8.78
CA ALA A 177 5.45 -9.36 -9.46
C ALA A 177 4.40 -8.78 -10.42
N ALA A 178 3.64 -9.63 -11.12
CA ALA A 178 2.51 -9.20 -11.95
C ALA A 178 1.44 -8.50 -11.10
N THR A 179 1.03 -9.07 -9.96
CA THR A 179 0.06 -8.42 -9.07
C THR A 179 0.55 -7.09 -8.52
N LYS A 180 1.85 -6.95 -8.21
CA LYS A 180 2.41 -5.68 -7.74
C LYS A 180 2.60 -4.65 -8.85
N SER A 181 2.75 -5.10 -10.10
CA SER A 181 2.67 -4.24 -11.29
C SER A 181 1.25 -3.73 -11.51
N PHE A 182 0.22 -4.54 -11.22
CA PHE A 182 -1.18 -4.11 -11.23
C PHE A 182 -1.42 -3.01 -10.19
N ASP A 183 -1.04 -3.24 -8.93
CA ASP A 183 -1.18 -2.25 -7.85
C ASP A 183 -0.53 -0.90 -8.20
N LEU A 184 0.71 -0.95 -8.71
CA LEU A 184 1.46 0.27 -9.04
C LEU A 184 0.81 1.05 -10.19
N GLN A 185 0.46 0.38 -11.29
CA GLN A 185 -0.14 1.04 -12.44
C GLN A 185 -1.54 1.55 -12.14
N LEU A 186 -2.32 0.82 -11.33
CA LEU A 186 -3.63 1.28 -10.85
C LEU A 186 -3.47 2.56 -10.04
N ALA A 187 -2.54 2.61 -9.09
CA ALA A 187 -2.29 3.79 -8.28
C ALA A 187 -1.87 5.00 -9.11
N GLU A 188 -0.95 4.83 -10.07
CA GLU A 188 -0.48 5.91 -10.95
C GLU A 188 -1.60 6.44 -11.85
N SER A 189 -2.44 5.56 -12.38
CA SER A 189 -3.59 5.94 -13.22
C SER A 189 -4.64 6.70 -12.40
N LEU A 190 -5.01 6.19 -11.22
CA LEU A 190 -5.96 6.85 -10.32
C LEU A 190 -5.40 8.19 -9.80
N TRP A 191 -4.10 8.32 -9.57
CA TRP A 191 -3.47 9.60 -9.26
C TRP A 191 -3.71 10.62 -10.39
N GLY A 192 -3.48 10.21 -11.64
CA GLY A 192 -3.72 11.05 -12.81
C GLY A 192 -5.19 11.47 -12.96
N GLU A 193 -6.12 10.58 -12.67
CA GLU A 193 -7.57 10.82 -12.78
C GLU A 193 -8.13 11.73 -11.67
N TYR A 194 -7.69 11.55 -10.42
CA TYR A 194 -8.39 12.11 -9.25
C TYR A 194 -7.62 13.17 -8.46
N HIS A 195 -6.32 13.37 -8.70
CA HIS A 195 -5.53 14.37 -7.95
C HIS A 195 -6.10 15.79 -8.08
N ALA A 196 -6.56 16.18 -9.28
CA ALA A 196 -7.20 17.48 -9.51
C ALA A 196 -8.57 17.61 -8.82
N ARG A 197 -9.20 16.47 -8.46
CA ARG A 197 -10.53 16.37 -7.84
C ARG A 197 -10.48 16.26 -6.31
N GLY A 198 -9.29 16.41 -5.72
CA GLY A 198 -9.09 16.43 -4.27
C GLY A 198 -8.72 15.07 -3.65
N ILE A 199 -8.56 14.02 -4.45
CA ILE A 199 -8.17 12.69 -3.96
C ILE A 199 -6.67 12.49 -4.16
N ASP A 200 -5.94 12.29 -3.07
CA ASP A 200 -4.52 11.98 -3.17
C ASP A 200 -4.33 10.47 -3.29
N VAL A 201 -3.60 10.03 -4.31
CA VAL A 201 -3.31 8.60 -4.54
C VAL A 201 -1.80 8.39 -4.51
N LEU A 202 -1.35 7.32 -3.89
CA LEU A 202 0.07 6.97 -3.78
C LEU A 202 0.32 5.49 -4.11
N GLY A 203 1.17 5.24 -5.09
CA GLY A 203 1.87 3.97 -5.26
C GLY A 203 3.10 3.90 -4.36
N LEU A 204 3.07 3.04 -3.35
CA LEU A 204 4.22 2.79 -2.47
C LEU A 204 4.91 1.50 -2.91
N ALA A 205 6.15 1.58 -3.41
CA ALA A 205 6.88 0.43 -3.92
C ALA A 205 8.10 0.13 -3.02
N PRO A 206 7.92 -0.56 -1.88
CA PRO A 206 9.02 -0.93 -1.00
C PRO A 206 9.97 -1.94 -1.67
N GLY A 207 11.25 -1.81 -1.34
CA GLY A 207 12.25 -2.85 -1.57
C GLY A 207 12.18 -3.93 -0.51
N PHE A 208 13.33 -4.54 -0.19
CA PHE A 208 13.39 -5.49 0.90
C PHE A 208 13.05 -4.81 2.24
N THR A 209 12.06 -5.35 2.96
CA THR A 209 11.59 -4.84 4.25
C THR A 209 11.46 -6.02 5.23
N PRO A 210 12.27 -6.08 6.31
CA PRO A 210 12.31 -7.23 7.21
C PRO A 210 10.98 -7.35 7.94
N THR A 211 10.18 -8.31 7.51
CA THR A 211 8.83 -8.58 8.01
C THR A 211 8.56 -10.08 7.92
N GLU A 212 7.55 -10.57 8.64
CA GLU A 212 7.11 -11.97 8.56
C GLU A 212 6.85 -12.42 7.11
N PHE A 213 6.39 -11.50 6.23
CA PHE A 213 6.17 -11.75 4.80
C PHE A 213 7.44 -12.16 4.05
N GLN A 214 8.60 -11.63 4.41
CA GLN A 214 9.85 -11.97 3.72
C GLN A 214 10.45 -13.29 4.17
N GLY A 215 10.12 -13.75 5.38
CA GLY A 215 10.50 -15.07 5.86
C GLY A 215 9.98 -16.21 4.98
N SER A 216 8.86 -16.01 4.27
CA SER A 216 8.31 -16.98 3.31
C SER A 216 8.74 -16.72 1.86
N ALA A 217 8.87 -15.46 1.42
CA ALA A 217 9.08 -15.14 0.00
C ALA A 217 10.55 -14.86 -0.40
N PHE A 218 11.39 -14.40 0.53
CA PHE A 218 12.70 -13.81 0.22
C PHE A 218 13.82 -14.22 1.18
N ALA A 219 13.63 -15.25 2.02
CA ALA A 219 14.53 -15.66 3.11
C ALA A 219 16.02 -15.83 2.73
N ALA A 220 16.32 -16.08 1.44
CA ALA A 220 17.68 -16.28 0.93
C ALA A 220 18.29 -15.07 0.20
N THR A 221 17.62 -13.91 0.15
CA THR A 221 18.11 -12.74 -0.63
C THR A 221 18.85 -11.76 0.27
N GLN A 222 20.17 -11.88 0.36
CA GLN A 222 21.00 -10.87 1.03
C GLN A 222 21.14 -9.63 0.16
N GLN A 223 20.81 -8.46 0.71
CA GLN A 223 21.07 -7.17 0.07
C GLN A 223 22.41 -6.63 0.58
N PRO A 224 23.23 -6.00 -0.28
CA PRO A 224 24.51 -5.42 0.12
C PRO A 224 24.35 -4.10 0.91
N TYR A 225 23.12 -3.73 1.29
CA TYR A 225 22.79 -2.49 2.00
C TYR A 225 21.74 -2.74 3.09
N PRO A 226 21.71 -1.91 4.16
CA PRO A 226 20.74 -2.06 5.23
C PRO A 226 19.30 -2.00 4.71
N PRO A 227 18.42 -2.91 5.16
CA PRO A 227 17.06 -2.93 4.71
C PRO A 227 16.26 -1.76 5.29
N THR A 228 15.28 -1.24 4.56
CA THR A 228 14.38 -0.20 5.09
C THR A 228 13.38 -0.86 6.03
N THR A 229 13.22 -0.32 7.25
CA THR A 229 12.29 -0.91 8.23
C THR A 229 10.84 -0.62 7.86
N ALA A 230 9.90 -1.45 8.33
CA ALA A 230 8.47 -1.21 8.11
C ALA A 230 8.01 0.18 8.62
N ALA A 231 8.57 0.65 9.74
CA ALA A 231 8.29 1.97 10.29
C ALA A 231 8.79 3.09 9.37
N GLN A 232 10.00 2.97 8.84
CA GLN A 232 10.53 3.91 7.85
C GLN A 232 9.69 3.92 6.56
N VAL A 233 9.26 2.75 6.08
CA VAL A 233 8.39 2.63 4.91
C VAL A 233 7.06 3.34 5.13
N ALA A 234 6.41 3.13 6.28
CA ALA A 234 5.15 3.79 6.64
C ALA A 234 5.30 5.32 6.68
N GLU A 235 6.35 5.83 7.33
CA GLU A 235 6.62 7.27 7.41
C GLU A 235 7.01 7.90 6.06
N VAL A 236 7.67 7.16 5.17
CA VAL A 236 7.89 7.60 3.78
C VAL A 236 6.57 7.67 3.02
N ALA A 237 5.69 6.69 3.19
CA ALA A 237 4.38 6.68 2.53
C ALA A 237 3.54 7.89 2.93
N LEU A 238 3.38 8.14 4.23
CA LEU A 238 2.53 9.26 4.70
C LEU A 238 3.11 10.64 4.34
N ARG A 239 4.44 10.78 4.26
CA ARG A 239 5.07 12.02 3.75
C ARG A 239 4.89 12.21 2.25
N ALA A 240 4.80 11.12 1.49
CA ALA A 240 4.62 11.17 0.04
C ALA A 240 3.15 11.36 -0.39
N LEU A 241 2.19 10.94 0.44
CA LEU A 241 0.76 11.06 0.14
C LEU A 241 0.36 12.53 -0.04
N GLY A 242 -0.19 12.83 -1.23
CA GLY A 242 -0.55 14.19 -1.65
C GLY A 242 0.61 15.02 -2.20
N HIS A 243 1.80 14.42 -2.34
CA HIS A 243 2.99 15.08 -2.90
C HIS A 243 3.56 14.36 -4.13
N ARG A 244 3.43 13.03 -4.20
CA ARG A 244 3.97 12.20 -5.29
C ARG A 244 2.93 11.17 -5.72
N ALA A 245 2.94 10.82 -7.01
CA ALA A 245 2.18 9.68 -7.54
C ALA A 245 2.74 8.35 -7.03
N THR A 246 4.08 8.25 -6.99
CA THR A 246 4.80 7.03 -6.62
C THR A 246 6.02 7.34 -5.75
N VAL A 247 6.32 6.45 -4.80
CA VAL A 247 7.56 6.53 -4.01
C VAL A 247 8.17 5.14 -3.79
N VAL A 248 9.50 5.05 -3.93
CA VAL A 248 10.31 3.88 -3.57
C VAL A 248 11.12 4.22 -2.32
N PRO A 249 10.81 3.62 -1.15
CA PRO A 249 11.61 3.78 0.06
C PRO A 249 13.04 3.25 -0.12
N GLY A 250 14.02 4.11 0.19
CA GLY A 250 15.45 3.83 0.10
C GLY A 250 16.06 4.24 -1.25
N PHE A 251 17.16 4.99 -1.21
CA PHE A 251 17.81 5.54 -2.40
C PHE A 251 18.33 4.47 -3.37
N VAL A 252 18.92 3.39 -2.84
CA VAL A 252 19.43 2.28 -3.66
C VAL A 252 18.28 1.55 -4.36
N ASN A 253 17.21 1.23 -3.63
CA ASN A 253 16.00 0.62 -4.21
C ASN A 253 15.39 1.51 -5.30
N ALA A 254 15.33 2.82 -5.07
CA ALA A 254 14.82 3.78 -6.05
C ALA A 254 15.68 3.82 -7.32
N GLY A 255 17.01 3.85 -7.17
CA GLY A 255 17.95 3.82 -8.29
C GLY A 255 17.80 2.54 -9.14
N VAL A 256 17.71 1.38 -8.49
CA VAL A 256 17.49 0.09 -9.19
C VAL A 256 16.14 0.08 -9.91
N ALA A 257 15.05 0.43 -9.21
CA ALA A 257 13.71 0.43 -9.79
C ALA A 257 13.59 1.35 -11.01
N LEU A 258 14.20 2.54 -10.94
CA LEU A 258 14.21 3.49 -12.06
C LEU A 258 15.17 3.07 -13.18
N GLY A 259 16.32 2.47 -12.83
CA GLY A 259 17.35 2.03 -13.77
C GLY A 259 16.89 0.92 -14.72
N VAL A 260 15.98 0.05 -14.27
CA VAL A 260 15.40 -1.02 -15.11
C VAL A 260 14.78 -0.49 -16.40
N ARG A 261 14.29 0.75 -16.41
CA ARG A 261 13.67 1.38 -17.60
C ARG A 261 14.61 1.51 -18.80
N PHE A 262 15.92 1.46 -18.57
CA PHE A 262 16.93 1.59 -19.62
C PHE A 262 17.47 0.25 -20.13
N VAL A 263 17.00 -0.88 -19.57
CA VAL A 263 17.45 -2.22 -19.93
C VAL A 263 16.31 -2.95 -20.66
N PRO A 264 16.57 -3.60 -21.82
CA PRO A 264 15.54 -4.39 -22.50
C PRO A 264 14.92 -5.45 -21.57
N ARG A 265 13.59 -5.57 -21.58
CA ARG A 265 12.86 -6.46 -20.63
C ARG A 265 13.35 -7.91 -20.64
N ALA A 266 13.74 -8.44 -21.79
CA ALA A 266 14.28 -9.80 -21.91
C ALA A 266 15.64 -9.96 -21.21
N VAL A 267 16.49 -8.94 -21.25
CA VAL A 267 17.78 -8.93 -20.54
C VAL A 267 17.54 -8.87 -19.04
N THR A 268 16.65 -7.97 -18.59
CA THR A 268 16.27 -7.88 -17.17
C THR A 268 15.74 -9.20 -16.64
N ALA A 269 14.85 -9.88 -17.38
CA ALA A 269 14.31 -11.19 -17.00
C ALA A 269 15.42 -12.25 -16.86
N ARG A 270 16.38 -12.31 -17.79
CA ARG A 270 17.51 -13.25 -17.75
C ARG A 270 18.46 -12.96 -16.59
N LEU A 271 18.73 -11.69 -16.29
CA LEU A 271 19.56 -11.30 -15.15
C LEU A 271 18.88 -11.66 -13.82
N ALA A 272 17.60 -11.33 -13.68
CA ALA A 272 16.80 -11.73 -12.52
C ALA A 272 16.76 -13.26 -12.37
N ALA A 273 16.67 -14.02 -13.48
CA ALA A 273 16.73 -15.47 -13.46
C ALA A 273 18.05 -16.00 -12.87
N ARG A 274 19.19 -15.38 -13.20
CA ARG A 274 20.49 -15.79 -12.67
C ARG A 274 20.62 -15.54 -11.16
N VAL A 275 20.07 -14.43 -10.67
CA VAL A 275 20.15 -14.04 -9.26
C VAL A 275 19.18 -14.84 -8.38
N LEU A 276 17.96 -15.08 -8.89
CA LEU A 276 16.85 -15.63 -8.11
C LEU A 276 16.61 -17.12 -8.36
N ARG A 277 17.52 -17.84 -9.03
CA ARG A 277 17.37 -19.28 -9.23
C ARG A 277 17.31 -19.99 -7.89
N PRO A 278 16.23 -20.74 -7.56
CA PRO A 278 16.21 -21.61 -6.39
C PRO A 278 17.41 -22.55 -6.45
N ARG A 279 18.09 -22.71 -5.31
CA ARG A 279 19.16 -23.70 -5.18
C ARG A 279 18.55 -25.07 -4.95
#